data_AF-A0A9J6GIA8-F1
#
_entry.id   AF-A0A9J6GIA8-F1
#
_cell.length_a   1.000
_cell.length_b   1.000
_cell.length_c   1.000
_cell.angle_alpha   90.00
_cell.angle_beta   90.00
_cell.angle_gamma   90.00
#
_symmetry.space_group_name_H-M   'P 1'
#
loop_
_entity.id
_entity.type
_entity.pdbx_description
1 polymer ?
#
loop_
_entity_poly.entity_id
_entity_poly.type
_entity_poly.pdbx_seq_one_letter_code
_entity_poly.pdbx_strand_id
1 'polypeptide(L)'
;MDATEYPTIKAKVADVADCRGEGITSVTVRTGYSKEAEESRAVNSRPSGNPINIMSDSQEACRNYSEGRNSPTTHHILKRNGHIPPFRLIYTRGHACLPGNGHIHAIARPLTLRAPAEDQPNRDKKESTPLTYTHILRHYRFSRRTLPPPNAQLARQEAAEWRQL
;
A
#
# COMPACT_ATOMS: atom_id res chain seq x y z
N MET A 1 -7.09 -7.82 0.36
CA MET A 1 -7.19 -6.70 -0.58
C MET A 1 -5.78 -6.25 -0.87
N ASP A 2 -5.49 -5.85 -2.11
CA ASP A 2 -4.13 -5.48 -2.50
C ASP A 2 -4.14 -4.38 -3.56
N ALA A 3 -3.04 -3.63 -3.68
CA ALA A 3 -2.84 -2.59 -4.69
C ALA A 3 -1.55 -2.79 -5.49
N THR A 4 -1.71 -2.91 -6.81
CA THR A 4 -0.63 -3.13 -7.78
C THR A 4 -0.41 -1.88 -8.63
N GLU A 5 0.85 -1.57 -8.96
CA GLU A 5 1.23 -0.45 -9.83
C GLU A 5 1.00 -0.77 -11.30
N TYR A 6 0.56 0.23 -12.08
CA TYR A 6 0.62 0.14 -13.54
C TYR A 6 2.07 0.29 -14.02
N PRO A 7 2.50 -0.48 -15.04
CA PRO A 7 3.87 -0.42 -15.54
C PRO A 7 4.18 0.85 -16.35
N THR A 8 3.17 1.44 -17.01
CA THR A 8 3.37 2.54 -17.99
C THR A 8 2.86 3.90 -17.52
N ILE A 9 1.93 3.92 -16.57
CA ILE A 9 1.27 5.15 -16.11
C ILE A 9 1.34 5.25 -14.58
N LYS A 10 1.37 6.49 -14.07
CA LYS A 10 1.30 6.78 -12.63
C LYS A 10 -0.11 6.55 -12.07
N ALA A 11 -0.48 5.28 -12.01
CA ALA A 11 -1.74 4.80 -11.47
C ALA A 11 -1.52 3.46 -10.77
N LYS A 12 -2.45 3.07 -9.92
CA LYS A 12 -2.51 1.79 -9.24
C LYS A 12 -3.88 1.15 -9.43
N VAL A 13 -3.92 -0.17 -9.58
CA VAL A 13 -5.14 -0.97 -9.47
C VAL A 13 -5.21 -1.48 -8.05
N ALA A 14 -6.38 -1.40 -7.42
CA ALA A 14 -6.66 -2.06 -6.16
C ALA A 14 -7.80 -3.07 -6.32
N ASP A 15 -7.62 -4.26 -5.78
CA ASP A 15 -8.46 -5.42 -6.01
C ASP A 15 -8.95 -6.05 -4.70
N VAL A 16 -10.17 -6.57 -4.74
CA VAL A 16 -10.76 -7.36 -3.64
C VAL A 16 -11.26 -8.67 -4.21
N ALA A 17 -10.81 -9.77 -3.63
CA ALA A 17 -11.35 -11.09 -3.87
C ALA A 17 -12.11 -11.59 -2.64
N ASP A 18 -12.99 -12.56 -2.87
CA ASP A 18 -13.65 -13.31 -1.81
C ASP A 18 -12.65 -14.23 -1.09
N CYS A 19 -13.06 -14.80 0.04
CA CYS A 19 -12.34 -15.84 0.78
C CYS A 19 -12.00 -17.08 -0.08
N ARG A 20 -12.71 -17.29 -1.19
CA ARG A 20 -12.44 -18.35 -2.19
C ARG A 20 -11.37 -17.98 -3.21
N GLY A 21 -10.88 -16.74 -3.21
CA GLY A 21 -9.91 -16.24 -4.17
C GLY A 21 -10.53 -15.70 -5.46
N GLU A 22 -11.85 -15.70 -5.61
CA GLU A 22 -12.55 -15.14 -6.78
C GLU A 22 -12.58 -13.60 -6.72
N GLY A 23 -12.21 -12.93 -7.82
CA GLY A 23 -12.17 -11.47 -7.91
C GLY A 23 -13.58 -10.87 -7.87
N ILE A 24 -13.90 -10.09 -6.83
CA ILE A 24 -15.23 -9.48 -6.66
C ILE A 24 -15.33 -8.19 -7.46
N THR A 25 -14.31 -7.33 -7.36
CA THR A 25 -14.27 -6.04 -8.05
C THR A 25 -12.85 -5.49 -8.06
N SER A 26 -12.61 -4.56 -8.97
CA SER A 26 -11.34 -3.87 -9.17
C SER A 26 -11.57 -2.36 -9.30
N VAL A 27 -10.59 -1.55 -8.89
CA VAL A 27 -10.62 -0.10 -9.16
C VAL A 27 -9.25 0.39 -9.60
N THR A 28 -9.23 1.24 -10.61
CA THR A 28 -8.02 1.96 -11.04
C THR A 28 -8.04 3.37 -10.49
N VAL A 29 -6.98 3.75 -9.78
CA VAL A 29 -6.81 5.08 -9.20
C VAL A 29 -5.52 5.71 -9.70
N ARG A 30 -5.60 6.95 -10.20
CA ARG A 30 -4.43 7.70 -10.68
C ARG A 30 -3.61 8.25 -9.51
N THR A 31 -2.89 7.36 -8.84
CA THR A 31 -2.04 7.68 -7.68
C THR A 31 -0.72 6.91 -7.73
N GLY A 32 0.31 7.48 -7.10
CA GLY A 32 1.59 6.79 -6.85
C GLY A 32 1.66 6.12 -5.48
N TYR A 33 0.62 6.22 -4.66
CA TYR A 33 0.62 5.73 -3.28
C TYR A 33 -0.33 4.53 -3.12
N SER A 34 0.17 3.38 -2.64
CA SER A 34 -0.66 2.18 -2.41
C SER A 34 -1.81 2.46 -1.45
N LYS A 35 -1.55 3.23 -0.38
CA LYS A 35 -2.57 3.61 0.60
C LYS A 35 -3.80 4.28 -0.03
N GLU A 36 -3.61 5.15 -1.02
CA GLU A 36 -4.72 5.90 -1.62
C GLU A 36 -5.56 5.01 -2.54
N ALA A 37 -4.91 4.11 -3.28
CA ALA A 37 -5.60 3.11 -4.08
C ALA A 37 -6.39 2.15 -3.18
N GLU A 38 -5.83 1.77 -2.05
CA GLU A 38 -6.52 0.89 -1.10
C GLU A 38 -7.68 1.59 -0.37
N GLU A 39 -7.50 2.80 0.11
CA GLU A 39 -8.61 3.54 0.75
C GLU A 39 -9.79 3.72 -0.22
N SER A 40 -9.51 4.17 -1.44
CA SER A 40 -10.56 4.34 -2.45
C SER A 40 -11.25 3.03 -2.83
N ARG A 41 -10.53 1.91 -2.78
CA ARG A 41 -11.09 0.59 -3.07
C ARG A 41 -11.96 0.04 -1.95
N ALA A 42 -11.61 0.24 -0.68
CA ALA A 42 -12.44 -0.17 0.47
C ALA A 42 -13.82 0.51 0.44
N VAL A 43 -13.87 1.77 0.00
CA VAL A 43 -15.11 2.54 -0.18
C VAL A 43 -15.93 2.05 -1.38
N ASN A 44 -15.27 1.56 -2.44
CA ASN A 44 -15.92 1.05 -3.64
C ASN A 44 -16.36 -0.42 -3.55
N SER A 45 -15.85 -1.21 -2.60
CA SER A 45 -16.35 -2.56 -2.37
C SER A 45 -17.75 -2.50 -1.75
N ARG A 46 -18.78 -2.57 -2.61
CA ARG A 46 -20.20 -2.51 -2.26
C ARG A 46 -20.91 -3.82 -2.67
N PRO A 47 -21.02 -4.83 -1.81
CA PRO A 47 -22.10 -5.79 -1.88
C PRO A 47 -23.39 -5.12 -1.39
N SER A 48 -24.50 -5.49 -2.00
CA SER A 48 -25.83 -5.01 -1.64
C SER A 48 -26.21 -5.44 -0.22
N GLY A 49 -26.32 -4.47 0.68
CA GLY A 49 -27.10 -4.58 1.92
C GLY A 49 -26.44 -5.18 3.16
N ASN A 50 -25.29 -5.85 3.06
CA ASN A 50 -24.66 -6.52 4.22
C ASN A 50 -23.33 -5.89 4.65
N PRO A 51 -23.03 -5.87 5.96
CA PRO A 51 -21.75 -5.42 6.47
C PRO A 51 -20.62 -6.37 6.01
N ILE A 52 -19.52 -5.78 5.53
CA ILE A 52 -18.40 -6.52 4.93
C ILE A 52 -17.21 -6.45 5.87
N ASN A 53 -16.44 -7.55 5.93
CA ASN A 53 -15.11 -7.54 6.50
C ASN A 53 -14.08 -7.44 5.36
N ILE A 54 -13.35 -6.34 5.32
CA ILE A 54 -12.28 -6.08 4.35
C ILE A 54 -10.95 -6.37 5.04
N MET A 55 -10.19 -7.32 4.54
CA MET A 55 -8.83 -7.60 5.00
C MET A 55 -7.82 -6.84 4.13
N SER A 56 -6.97 -6.02 4.74
CA SER A 56 -5.90 -5.28 4.08
C SER A 56 -4.58 -5.47 4.84
N ASP A 57 -3.48 -5.55 4.11
CA ASP A 57 -2.12 -5.59 4.65
C ASP A 57 -1.41 -4.24 4.67
N SER A 58 -2.07 -3.19 4.20
CA SER A 58 -1.62 -1.82 4.33
C SER A 58 -1.93 -1.28 5.73
N GLN A 59 -0.93 -1.38 6.60
CA GLN A 59 -1.00 -0.82 7.95
C GLN A 59 -1.33 0.68 7.91
N GLU A 60 -0.79 1.41 6.94
CA GLU A 60 -1.01 2.85 6.81
C GLU A 60 -2.47 3.17 6.45
N ALA A 61 -3.08 2.41 5.53
CA ALA A 61 -4.49 2.57 5.17
C ALA A 61 -5.39 2.26 6.37
N CYS A 62 -5.16 1.12 7.07
CA CYS A 62 -5.92 0.78 8.27
C CYS A 62 -5.81 1.86 9.36
N ARG A 63 -4.62 2.40 9.56
CA ARG A 63 -4.38 3.48 10.53
C ARG A 63 -5.16 4.74 10.16
N ASN A 64 -5.12 5.17 8.90
CA ASN A 64 -5.85 6.36 8.46
C ASN A 64 -7.34 6.23 8.72
N TYR A 65 -7.96 5.09 8.40
CA TYR A 65 -9.37 4.85 8.71
C TYR A 65 -9.66 4.86 10.21
N SER A 66 -8.81 4.24 11.03
CA SER A 66 -8.99 4.23 12.48
C SER A 66 -8.93 5.64 13.10
N GLU A 67 -8.18 6.53 12.47
CA GLU A 67 -8.04 7.94 12.88
C GLU A 67 -9.03 8.87 12.16
N GLY A 68 -9.97 8.33 11.39
CA GLY A 68 -10.97 9.11 10.64
C GLY A 68 -10.41 9.93 9.49
N ARG A 69 -9.19 9.61 9.03
CA ARG A 69 -8.54 10.25 7.89
C ARG A 69 -8.74 9.42 6.62
N ASN A 70 -8.87 10.11 5.49
CA ASN A 70 -8.99 9.50 4.17
C ASN A 70 -8.25 10.33 3.11
N SER A 71 -7.86 9.70 2.01
CA SER A 71 -7.27 10.39 0.88
C SER A 71 -8.30 11.31 0.20
N PRO A 72 -7.85 12.36 -0.51
CA PRO A 72 -8.74 13.24 -1.28
C PRO A 72 -9.62 12.47 -2.27
N THR A 73 -9.07 11.43 -2.89
CA THR A 73 -9.79 10.55 -3.82
C THR A 73 -10.91 9.80 -3.12
N THR A 74 -10.62 9.19 -1.96
CA THR A 74 -11.60 8.47 -1.15
C THR A 74 -12.71 9.40 -0.66
N HIS A 75 -12.34 10.62 -0.24
CA HIS A 75 -13.30 11.65 0.16
C HIS A 75 -14.23 12.07 -0.97
N HIS A 76 -13.70 12.21 -2.19
CA HIS A 76 -14.50 12.50 -3.38
C HIS A 76 -15.52 11.39 -3.68
N ILE A 77 -15.11 10.13 -3.57
CA ILE A 77 -15.99 8.97 -3.77
C ILE A 77 -17.08 8.93 -2.69
N LEU A 78 -16.72 9.16 -1.43
CA LEU A 78 -17.67 9.23 -0.31
C LEU A 78 -18.73 10.32 -0.53
N LYS A 79 -18.31 11.54 -0.91
CA LYS A 79 -19.22 12.66 -1.21
C LYS A 79 -20.18 12.34 -2.34
N ARG A 80 -19.70 11.69 -3.41
CA ARG A 80 -20.53 11.32 -4.56
C ARG A 80 -21.54 10.23 -4.23
N ASN A 81 -21.16 9.28 -3.38
CA ASN A 81 -21.93 8.08 -3.08
C ASN A 81 -22.93 8.27 -1.92
N GLY A 82 -22.78 9.33 -1.13
CA GLY A 82 -23.70 9.74 -0.06
C GLY A 82 -23.67 8.81 1.15
N HIS A 83 -24.26 7.62 1.01
CA HIS A 83 -24.31 6.61 2.07
C HIS A 83 -23.56 5.35 1.66
N ILE A 84 -22.68 4.88 2.54
CA ILE A 84 -21.93 3.65 2.36
C ILE A 84 -22.29 2.73 3.52
N PRO A 85 -22.65 1.45 3.24
CA PRO A 85 -22.93 0.50 4.30
C PRO A 85 -21.70 0.36 5.22
N PRO A 86 -21.92 0.10 6.52
CA PRO A 86 -20.82 -0.07 7.45
C PRO A 86 -19.97 -1.28 7.05
N PHE A 87 -18.66 -1.10 7.00
CA PHE A 87 -17.70 -2.17 6.77
C PHE A 87 -16.66 -2.19 7.90
N ARG A 88 -16.08 -3.36 8.15
CA ARG A 88 -14.99 -3.55 9.10
C ARG A 88 -13.70 -3.71 8.32
N LEU A 89 -12.73 -2.85 8.57
CA LEU A 89 -11.39 -2.96 8.01
C LEU A 89 -10.49 -3.68 9.02
N ILE A 90 -9.96 -4.83 8.62
CA ILE A 90 -9.11 -5.68 9.46
C ILE A 90 -7.69 -5.64 8.90
N TYR A 91 -6.75 -5.15 9.70
CA TYR A 91 -5.34 -5.18 9.37
C TYR A 91 -4.78 -6.60 9.51
N THR A 92 -4.14 -7.10 8.45
CA THR A 92 -3.45 -8.39 8.42
C THR A 92 -2.02 -8.17 7.99
N ARG A 93 -1.02 -8.54 8.81
CA ARG A 93 0.38 -8.34 8.43
C ARG A 93 0.70 -9.05 7.10
N GLY A 94 1.28 -8.32 6.14
CA GLY A 94 1.70 -8.87 4.85
C GLY A 94 2.54 -10.14 5.02
N HIS A 95 2.22 -11.17 4.26
CA HIS A 95 2.71 -12.56 4.36
C HIS A 95 2.14 -13.46 5.47
N ALA A 96 1.14 -13.03 6.25
CA ALA A 96 0.22 -14.03 6.79
C ALA A 96 -0.48 -14.67 5.58
N CYS A 97 -0.13 -15.92 5.24
CA CYS A 97 -0.63 -16.68 4.10
C CYS A 97 -2.15 -16.91 4.17
N LEU A 98 -2.94 -15.85 4.13
CA LEU A 98 -4.36 -15.93 3.82
C LEU A 98 -4.42 -16.39 2.37
N PRO A 99 -5.02 -17.57 2.07
CA PRO A 99 -5.06 -18.13 0.72
C PRO A 99 -5.54 -17.13 -0.34
N GLY A 100 -6.39 -16.17 0.07
CA GLY A 100 -6.89 -15.10 -0.77
C GLY A 100 -5.88 -14.02 -1.16
N ASN A 101 -4.86 -13.68 -0.35
CA ASN A 101 -4.00 -12.52 -0.66
C ASN A 101 -3.06 -12.79 -1.86
N GLY A 102 -2.48 -13.98 -1.93
CA GLY A 102 -1.70 -14.41 -3.10
C GLY A 102 -2.55 -14.51 -4.37
N HIS A 103 -3.81 -14.94 -4.24
CA HIS A 103 -4.77 -14.96 -5.33
C HIS A 103 -5.17 -13.56 -5.79
N ILE A 104 -5.39 -12.61 -4.87
CA ILE A 104 -5.71 -11.22 -5.21
C ILE A 104 -4.55 -10.60 -5.99
N HIS A 105 -3.31 -10.79 -5.54
CA HIS A 105 -2.14 -10.29 -6.27
C HIS A 105 -2.05 -10.91 -7.67
N ALA A 106 -2.33 -12.21 -7.79
CA ALA A 106 -2.36 -12.91 -9.08
C ALA A 106 -3.49 -12.43 -10.02
N ILE A 107 -4.64 -12.00 -9.47
CA ILE A 107 -5.79 -11.44 -10.21
C ILE A 107 -5.57 -9.97 -10.58
N ALA A 108 -4.88 -9.21 -9.72
CA ALA A 108 -4.55 -7.81 -9.96
C ALA A 108 -3.57 -7.63 -11.12
N ARG A 109 -2.60 -8.55 -11.21
CA ARG A 109 -1.54 -8.52 -12.22
C ARG A 109 -2.02 -8.54 -13.68
N PRO A 110 -3.00 -9.36 -14.10
CA PRO A 110 -3.55 -9.28 -15.45
C PRO A 110 -4.44 -8.04 -15.68
N LEU A 111 -5.02 -7.45 -14.62
CA LEU A 111 -5.85 -6.23 -14.74
C LEU A 111 -5.02 -4.97 -15.02
N THR A 112 -3.74 -4.97 -14.66
CA THR A 112 -2.79 -3.91 -15.07
C THR A 112 -2.35 -4.03 -16.53
N LEU A 113 -2.54 -5.20 -17.16
CA LEU A 113 -2.09 -5.55 -18.52
C LEU A 113 -3.19 -5.46 -19.60
N ARG A 114 -4.16 -4.53 -19.48
CA ARG A 114 -5.02 -4.21 -20.63
C ARG A 114 -4.20 -3.43 -21.68
N ALA A 115 -3.69 -4.19 -22.66
CA ALA A 115 -2.84 -3.86 -23.80
C ALA A 115 -1.33 -3.74 -23.48
N PRO A 116 -0.46 -4.59 -24.08
CA PRO A 116 0.94 -4.26 -24.18
C PRO A 116 1.08 -3.18 -25.25
N ALA A 117 1.58 -1.99 -24.87
CA ALA A 117 2.34 -1.22 -25.85
C ALA A 117 3.73 -1.84 -25.86
N GLU A 118 4.04 -2.54 -26.95
CA GLU A 118 5.40 -2.91 -27.30
C GLU A 118 6.28 -1.64 -27.18
N ASP A 119 7.43 -1.78 -26.53
CA ASP A 119 8.49 -0.76 -26.47
C ASP A 119 8.22 0.53 -25.67
N GLN A 120 8.03 0.43 -24.35
CA GLN A 120 8.34 1.57 -23.47
C GLN A 120 9.36 1.21 -22.38
N PRO A 121 10.55 1.84 -22.36
CA PRO A 121 11.49 1.68 -21.27
C PRO A 121 10.85 2.24 -19.99
N ASN A 122 10.76 1.37 -18.99
CA ASN A 122 10.17 1.61 -17.68
C ASN A 122 10.87 2.81 -16.98
N ARG A 123 10.32 4.01 -17.13
CA ARG A 123 10.92 5.28 -16.68
C ARG A 123 10.88 5.49 -15.17
N ASP A 124 10.07 4.73 -14.43
CA ASP A 124 9.88 4.89 -12.99
C ASP A 124 10.05 3.57 -12.23
N LYS A 125 11.07 2.76 -12.56
CA LYS A 125 11.60 1.83 -11.56
C LYS A 125 12.12 2.68 -10.40
N LYS A 126 11.29 2.91 -9.38
CA LYS A 126 11.79 3.13 -8.01
C LYS A 126 12.85 2.07 -7.81
N GLU A 127 14.08 2.53 -7.56
CA GLU A 127 15.26 1.69 -7.35
C GLU A 127 14.84 0.42 -6.64
N SER A 128 15.03 -0.73 -7.29
CA SER A 128 14.78 -2.00 -6.63
C SER A 128 15.63 -1.97 -5.37
N THR A 129 14.99 -1.96 -4.21
CA THR A 129 15.67 -2.16 -2.93
C THR A 129 16.60 -3.34 -3.13
N PRO A 130 17.93 -3.20 -2.97
CA PRO A 130 18.84 -4.27 -3.33
C PRO A 130 18.46 -5.51 -2.51
N LEU A 131 18.21 -6.62 -3.19
CA LEU A 131 17.63 -7.87 -2.63
C LEU A 131 18.47 -8.54 -1.53
N THR A 132 19.60 -7.94 -1.12
CA THR A 132 20.45 -8.48 -0.06
C THR A 132 19.95 -8.04 1.30
N TYR A 133 19.87 -8.99 2.25
CA TYR A 133 19.56 -8.74 3.66
C TYR A 133 20.30 -7.53 4.25
N THR A 134 21.58 -7.38 3.90
CA THR A 134 22.44 -6.27 4.32
C THR A 134 21.94 -4.90 3.86
N HIS A 135 21.42 -4.81 2.63
CA HIS A 135 20.89 -3.57 2.07
C HIS A 135 19.54 -3.20 2.67
N ILE A 136 18.70 -4.18 2.96
CA ILE A 136 17.43 -4.00 3.67
C ILE A 136 17.68 -3.42 5.07
N LEU A 137 18.61 -4.02 5.83
CA LEU A 137 18.97 -3.51 7.16
C LEU A 137 19.55 -2.10 7.10
N ARG A 138 20.42 -1.81 6.12
CA ARG A 138 20.98 -0.47 5.92
C ARG A 138 19.89 0.54 5.59
N HIS A 139 18.97 0.21 4.69
CA HIS A 139 17.84 1.07 4.34
C HIS A 139 17.02 1.43 5.58
N TYR A 140 16.62 0.46 6.40
CA TYR A 140 15.88 0.72 7.64
C TYR A 140 16.69 1.44 8.70
N ARG A 141 18.02 1.24 8.75
CA ARG A 141 18.91 1.94 9.67
C ARG A 141 19.08 3.41 9.29
N PHE A 142 19.23 3.71 7.99
CA PHE A 142 19.38 5.08 7.49
C PHE A 142 18.07 5.86 7.57
N SER A 143 16.94 5.23 7.25
CA SER A 143 15.63 5.89 7.36
C SER A 143 15.21 6.24 8.80
N ARG A 144 15.82 5.61 9.82
CA ARG A 144 15.63 5.96 11.23
C ARG A 144 16.66 6.97 11.76
N ARG A 145 17.66 7.38 10.97
CA ARG A 145 18.61 8.40 11.38
C ARG A 145 17.96 9.77 11.20
N THR A 146 17.47 10.32 12.30
CA THR A 146 16.98 11.71 12.38
C THR A 146 18.11 12.71 12.60
N LEU A 147 19.24 12.26 13.17
CA LEU A 147 20.40 13.08 13.50
C LEU A 147 21.59 12.78 12.59
N PRO A 148 22.45 13.79 12.31
CA PRO A 148 23.67 13.59 11.53
C PRO A 148 24.61 12.60 12.23
N PRO A 149 25.49 11.92 11.47
CA PRO A 149 26.53 11.11 12.06
C PRO A 149 27.42 11.97 12.99
N PRO A 150 27.93 11.42 14.10
CA PRO A 150 28.83 12.17 14.97
C PRO A 150 30.07 12.59 14.20
N ASN A 151 30.57 13.79 14.52
CA ASN A 151 31.84 14.29 14.00
C ASN A 151 32.94 13.24 14.28
N ALA A 152 33.80 12.99 13.29
CA ALA A 152 34.89 12.02 13.36
C ALA A 152 35.90 12.31 14.48
N GLN A 153 35.90 13.53 15.01
CA GLN A 153 36.75 13.97 16.13
C GLN A 153 36.14 13.71 17.51
N LEU A 154 34.86 13.32 17.63
CA LEU A 154 34.26 12.98 18.92
C LEU A 154 34.68 11.59 19.38
N ALA A 155 35.00 11.45 20.68
CA ALA A 155 35.18 10.15 21.29
C ALA A 155 33.88 9.34 21.24
N ARG A 156 33.99 8.01 21.19
CA ARG A 156 32.82 7.11 21.01
C ARG A 156 31.75 7.29 22.10
N GLN A 157 32.16 7.68 23.31
CA GLN A 157 31.29 7.97 24.46
C GLN A 157 30.52 9.27 24.26
N GLU A 158 31.22 10.36 23.95
CA GLU A 158 30.60 11.66 23.65
C GLU A 158 29.62 11.54 22.47
N ALA A 159 30.01 10.82 21.41
CA ALA A 159 29.15 10.55 20.26
C ALA A 159 27.91 9.70 20.59
N ALA A 160 27.91 8.94 21.68
CA ALA A 160 26.75 8.20 22.15
C ALA A 160 25.82 9.09 22.99
N GLU A 161 26.39 9.91 23.88
CA GLU A 161 25.67 10.90 24.69
C GLU A 161 24.93 11.92 23.81
N TRP A 162 25.59 12.43 22.75
CA TRP A 162 24.98 13.33 21.77
C TRP A 162 23.81 12.72 20.98
N ARG A 163 23.66 11.39 20.94
CA ARG A 163 22.51 10.73 20.31
C ARG A 163 21.35 10.50 21.29
N GLN A 164 21.57 10.73 22.58
CA GLN A 164 20.57 10.55 23.64
C GLN A 164 19.94 11.88 24.11
N LEU A 165 20.56 13.01 23.81
CA LEU A 165 19.99 14.36 23.93
C LEU A 165 19.04 14.64 22.75
#